data_AF-A0A662HEJ6-F1
#
_entry.id   AF-A0A662HEJ6-F1
#
_cell.length_a   1.000
_cell.length_b   1.000
_cell.length_c   1.000
_cell.angle_alpha   90.00
_cell.angle_beta   90.00
_cell.angle_gamma   90.00
#
_symmetry.space_group_name_H-M   'P 1'
#
loop_
_entity.id
_entity.type
_entity.pdbx_description
1 polymer ?
#
loop_
_entity_poly.entity_id
_entity_poly.type
_entity_poly.pdbx_seq_one_letter_code
_entity_poly.pdbx_strand_id
1 'polypeptide(L)'
;MEKAIFLFIWHVICFNSILKYFLEKNARKTLKLEINNSILLFHTPGTFVEPLGKVLHVSKSGRLIIKAYTKPPPVNTIVFDENLDEIGFVYDVMGPVSSPYISVQVEKSKIKLENLVGRVVFIKLKKFKRRRRTHGR
;
A
#
# COMPACT_ATOMS: atom_id res chain seq x y z
N MET A 1 18.29 12.80 -45.72
CA MET A 1 18.36 13.04 -44.25
C MET A 1 16.99 13.35 -43.64
N GLU A 2 16.08 14.05 -44.34
CA GLU A 2 14.78 14.47 -43.77
C GLU A 2 13.72 13.36 -43.61
N LYS A 3 13.76 12.29 -44.43
CA LYS A 3 12.76 11.20 -44.35
C LYS A 3 12.89 10.33 -43.09
N ALA A 4 14.06 10.28 -42.46
CA ALA A 4 14.30 9.50 -41.25
C ALA A 4 13.74 10.17 -39.97
N ILE A 5 13.67 11.50 -39.98
CA ILE A 5 13.19 12.29 -38.83
C ILE A 5 11.66 12.18 -38.69
N PHE A 6 10.94 12.13 -39.81
CA PHE A 6 9.47 12.00 -39.81
C PHE A 6 8.97 10.65 -39.25
N LEU A 7 9.69 9.55 -39.51
CA LEU A 7 9.36 8.23 -38.96
C LEU A 7 9.61 8.13 -37.45
N PHE A 8 10.65 8.80 -36.94
CA PHE A 8 10.96 8.82 -35.51
C PHE A 8 9.97 9.68 -34.72
N ILE A 9 9.55 10.81 -35.28
CA ILE A 9 8.55 11.69 -34.69
C ILE A 9 7.16 11.04 -34.73
N TRP A 10 6.82 10.29 -35.78
CA TRP A 10 5.57 9.54 -35.84
C TRP A 10 5.49 8.44 -34.76
N HIS A 11 6.59 7.75 -34.47
CA HIS A 11 6.62 6.69 -33.45
C HIS A 11 6.41 7.23 -32.01
N VAL A 12 6.99 8.39 -31.70
CA VAL A 12 6.88 9.01 -30.37
C VAL A 12 5.48 9.62 -30.15
N ILE A 13 4.89 10.20 -31.20
CA ILE A 13 3.56 10.85 -31.10
C ILE A 13 2.44 9.80 -31.10
N CYS A 14 2.56 8.72 -31.89
CA CYS A 14 1.53 7.69 -31.95
C CYS A 14 1.48 6.83 -30.67
N PHE A 15 2.64 6.56 -30.05
CA PHE A 15 2.69 5.83 -28.78
C PHE A 15 2.07 6.65 -27.63
N ASN A 16 2.28 7.97 -27.62
CA ASN A 16 1.68 8.85 -26.60
C ASN A 16 0.16 9.00 -26.74
N SER A 17 -0.39 8.91 -27.95
CA SER A 17 -1.83 9.04 -28.15
C SER A 17 -2.59 7.77 -27.73
N ILE A 18 -2.04 6.59 -28.05
CA ILE A 18 -2.62 5.30 -27.65
C ILE A 18 -2.55 5.09 -26.12
N LEU A 19 -1.45 5.53 -25.48
CA LEU A 19 -1.32 5.43 -24.03
C LEU A 19 -2.32 6.33 -23.30
N LYS A 20 -2.60 7.53 -23.83
CA LYS A 20 -3.59 8.45 -23.27
C LYS A 20 -5.01 7.91 -23.41
N TYR A 21 -5.32 7.32 -24.57
CA TYR A 21 -6.61 6.68 -24.82
C TYR A 21 -6.84 5.45 -23.90
N PHE A 22 -5.77 4.70 -23.59
CA PHE A 22 -5.86 3.54 -22.71
C PHE A 22 -5.94 3.92 -21.22
N LEU A 23 -5.36 5.06 -20.82
CA LEU A 23 -5.47 5.62 -19.46
C LEU A 23 -6.87 6.17 -19.15
N GLU A 24 -7.59 6.68 -20.16
CA GLU A 24 -8.88 7.35 -19.94
C GLU A 24 -10.08 6.38 -19.90
N LYS A 25 -9.97 5.21 -20.54
CA LYS A 25 -11.07 4.22 -20.58
C LYS A 25 -11.02 3.13 -19.51
N ASN A 26 -9.97 3.05 -18.71
CA ASN A 26 -9.78 1.94 -17.78
C ASN A 26 -9.90 2.32 -16.29
N ALA A 27 -10.86 3.19 -15.98
CA ALA A 27 -11.23 3.58 -14.61
C ALA A 27 -11.87 2.43 -13.77
N ARG A 28 -11.74 1.17 -14.19
CA ARG A 28 -12.33 0.00 -13.50
C ARG A 28 -11.44 -1.25 -13.44
N LYS A 29 -10.19 -1.23 -13.94
CA LYS A 29 -9.32 -2.41 -13.85
C LYS A 29 -8.07 -2.13 -13.02
N THR A 30 -8.05 -2.77 -11.85
CA THR A 30 -6.88 -3.34 -11.18
C THR A 30 -5.61 -3.38 -12.04
N LEU A 31 -4.79 -2.33 -11.98
CA LEU A 31 -3.45 -2.35 -12.56
C LEU A 31 -2.47 -2.85 -11.50
N LYS A 32 -2.25 -4.16 -11.53
CA LYS A 32 -1.14 -4.83 -10.86
C LYS A 32 0.13 -4.47 -11.63
N LEU A 33 0.87 -3.48 -11.13
CA LEU A 33 2.21 -3.17 -11.64
C LEU A 33 3.24 -3.73 -10.66
N GLU A 34 3.69 -4.94 -10.95
CA GLU A 34 4.90 -5.53 -10.37
C GLU A 34 6.11 -4.80 -10.96
N ILE A 35 6.74 -3.94 -10.16
CA ILE A 35 8.10 -3.48 -10.43
C ILE A 35 8.89 -3.70 -9.14
N ASN A 36 9.72 -4.73 -9.16
CA ASN A 36 10.80 -5.02 -8.21
C ASN A 36 10.39 -5.06 -6.72
N ASN A 37 9.74 -6.15 -6.29
CA ASN A 37 9.54 -6.54 -4.88
C ASN A 37 8.92 -5.51 -3.91
N SER A 38 8.35 -4.41 -4.42
CA SER A 38 7.60 -3.45 -3.62
C SER A 38 6.30 -3.09 -4.33
N ILE A 39 5.23 -3.77 -3.95
CA ILE A 39 3.87 -3.46 -4.39
C ILE A 39 3.43 -2.19 -3.64
N LEU A 40 3.71 -1.03 -4.25
CA LEU A 40 3.12 0.24 -3.84
C LEU A 40 1.79 0.38 -4.58
N LEU A 41 0.68 0.13 -3.89
CA LEU A 41 -0.66 0.32 -4.44
C LEU A 41 -0.94 1.83 -4.56
N PHE A 42 -0.82 2.36 -5.77
CA PHE A 42 -1.26 3.71 -6.14
C PHE A 42 -2.78 3.76 -6.29
N HIS A 43 -3.53 3.69 -5.20
CA HIS A 43 -4.92 4.15 -5.21
C HIS A 43 -4.97 5.50 -4.48
N THR A 44 -5.37 6.54 -5.21
CA THR A 44 -5.28 7.99 -4.92
C THR A 44 -3.88 8.62 -5.02
N PRO A 45 -3.69 9.70 -5.81
CA PRO A 45 -2.41 10.40 -5.92
C PRO A 45 -2.09 11.11 -4.60
N GLY A 46 -1.11 10.59 -3.86
CA GLY A 46 -0.55 11.27 -2.68
C GLY A 46 -0.43 10.42 -1.41
N THR A 47 -1.04 9.23 -1.36
CA THR A 47 -0.89 8.27 -0.26
C THR A 47 0.14 7.19 -0.61
N PHE A 48 1.23 7.16 0.14
CA PHE A 48 2.20 6.08 0.08
C PHE A 48 1.82 5.02 1.11
N VAL A 49 1.73 3.76 0.70
CA VAL A 49 1.42 2.63 1.58
C VAL A 49 2.54 1.61 1.58
N GLU A 50 2.73 0.94 2.72
CA GLU A 50 3.72 -0.14 2.90
C GLU A 50 2.98 -1.43 3.30
N PRO A 51 3.37 -2.60 2.76
CA PRO A 51 2.87 -3.88 3.24
C PRO A 51 3.35 -4.13 4.68
N LEU A 52 2.41 -4.38 5.58
CA LEU A 52 2.69 -4.64 7.00
C LEU A 52 3.02 -6.11 7.26
N GLY A 53 2.25 -7.02 6.66
CA GLY A 53 2.41 -8.45 6.91
C GLY A 53 1.23 -9.30 6.46
N LYS A 54 1.32 -10.62 6.71
CA LYS A 54 0.25 -11.59 6.42
C LYS A 54 -0.60 -11.87 7.65
N VAL A 55 -1.91 -11.84 7.50
CA VAL A 55 -2.85 -12.25 8.54
C VAL A 55 -2.76 -13.77 8.71
N LEU A 56 -2.47 -14.22 9.94
CA LEU A 56 -2.35 -15.64 10.27
C LEU A 56 -3.68 -16.24 10.69
N HIS A 57 -4.37 -15.58 11.62
CA HIS A 57 -5.66 -16.00 12.14
C HIS A 57 -6.34 -14.86 12.90
N VAL A 58 -7.61 -15.08 13.23
CA VAL A 58 -8.39 -14.23 14.15
C VAL A 58 -8.28 -14.83 15.55
N SER A 59 -7.87 -14.03 16.52
CA SER A 59 -7.82 -14.46 17.92
C SER A 59 -9.24 -14.63 18.49
N LYS A 60 -9.38 -15.38 19.58
CA LYS A 60 -10.65 -15.53 20.30
C LYS A 60 -11.24 -14.20 20.80
N SER A 61 -10.39 -13.19 21.00
CA SER A 61 -10.81 -11.85 21.39
C SER A 61 -11.23 -10.97 20.20
N GLY A 62 -11.31 -11.52 18.98
CA GLY A 62 -11.68 -10.78 17.78
C GLY A 62 -10.59 -9.85 17.24
N ARG A 63 -9.31 -10.16 17.51
CA ARG A 63 -8.17 -9.40 16.98
C ARG A 63 -7.49 -10.14 15.85
N LEU A 64 -6.96 -9.40 14.88
CA LEU A 64 -6.16 -10.02 13.81
C LEU A 64 -4.74 -10.19 14.29
N ILE A 65 -4.20 -11.40 14.11
CA ILE A 65 -2.80 -11.70 14.37
C ILE A 65 -2.07 -11.71 13.04
N ILE A 66 -1.13 -10.79 12.87
CA ILE A 66 -0.37 -10.59 11.64
C ILE A 66 1.09 -10.93 11.88
N LYS A 67 1.70 -11.69 10.97
CA LYS A 67 3.16 -11.86 10.94
C LYS A 67 3.77 -10.70 10.18
N ALA A 68 4.58 -9.88 10.85
CA ALA A 68 5.20 -8.73 10.23
C ALA A 68 6.25 -9.14 9.20
N TYR A 69 6.30 -8.42 8.08
CA TYR A 69 7.37 -8.56 7.09
C TYR A 69 8.53 -7.61 7.36
N THR A 70 8.21 -6.40 7.83
CA THR A 70 9.17 -5.34 8.10
C THR A 70 9.08 -4.89 9.57
N LYS A 71 9.74 -3.78 9.89
CA LYS A 71 9.73 -3.22 11.24
C LYS A 71 8.29 -2.88 11.63
N PRO A 72 7.82 -3.30 12.82
CA PRO A 72 6.46 -3.02 13.24
C PRO A 72 6.25 -1.50 13.40
N PRO A 73 5.10 -0.98 12.96
CA PRO A 73 4.74 0.42 13.13
C PRO A 73 4.41 0.72 14.60
N PRO A 74 4.32 2.01 14.97
CA PRO A 74 3.83 2.39 16.29
C PRO A 74 2.42 1.85 16.57
N VAL A 75 2.12 1.61 17.84
CA VAL A 75 0.76 1.33 18.33
C VAL A 75 -0.18 2.47 17.92
N ASN A 76 -1.45 2.15 17.70
CA ASN A 76 -2.50 3.01 17.15
C ASN A 76 -2.30 3.43 15.68
N THR A 77 -1.41 2.75 14.94
CA THR A 77 -1.33 2.95 13.48
C THR A 77 -2.51 2.27 12.79
N ILE A 78 -3.17 2.98 11.87
CA ILE A 78 -4.31 2.44 11.10
C ILE A 78 -3.82 1.41 10.08
N VAL A 79 -4.53 0.29 10.01
CA VAL A 79 -4.25 -0.83 9.12
C VAL A 79 -5.36 -0.94 8.06
N PHE A 80 -4.95 -1.21 6.83
CA PHE A 80 -5.79 -1.22 5.64
C PHE A 80 -5.75 -2.59 4.95
N ASP A 81 -6.83 -2.93 4.24
CA ASP A 81 -6.88 -4.09 3.34
C ASP A 81 -6.26 -3.76 1.96
N GLU A 82 -6.22 -4.75 1.07
CA GLU A 82 -5.79 -4.62 -0.32
C GLU A 82 -6.55 -3.53 -1.10
N ASN A 83 -7.83 -3.33 -0.75
CA ASN A 83 -8.68 -2.28 -1.34
C ASN A 83 -8.49 -0.90 -0.69
N LEU A 84 -7.55 -0.75 0.24
CA LEU A 84 -7.35 0.45 1.07
C LEU A 84 -8.55 0.83 1.95
N ASP A 85 -9.42 -0.14 2.24
CA ASP A 85 -10.45 -0.02 3.26
C ASP A 85 -9.82 -0.14 4.66
N GLU A 86 -10.27 0.71 5.59
CA GLU A 86 -9.82 0.67 6.98
C GLU A 86 -10.33 -0.59 7.68
N ILE A 87 -9.40 -1.36 8.25
CA ILE A 87 -9.70 -2.56 9.05
C ILE A 87 -9.79 -2.17 10.53
N GLY A 88 -8.84 -1.36 10.98
CA GLY A 88 -8.70 -1.00 12.39
C GLY A 88 -7.30 -0.48 12.69
N PHE A 89 -6.80 -0.72 13.89
CA PHE A 89 -5.52 -0.17 14.35
C PHE A 89 -4.63 -1.18 15.06
N VAL A 90 -3.32 -0.94 15.00
CA VAL A 90 -2.33 -1.74 15.72
C VAL A 90 -2.54 -1.58 17.22
N TYR A 91 -2.90 -2.67 17.90
CA TYR A 91 -3.14 -2.71 19.34
C TYR A 91 -1.86 -3.04 20.10
N ASP A 92 -1.10 -4.03 19.62
CA ASP A 92 0.11 -4.50 20.29
C ASP A 92 1.08 -5.17 19.31
N VAL A 93 2.36 -5.23 19.68
CA VAL A 93 3.45 -5.86 18.93
C VAL A 93 4.20 -6.79 19.87
N MET A 94 4.23 -8.08 19.55
CA MET A 94 4.71 -9.15 20.42
C MET A 94 5.60 -10.16 19.68
N GLY A 95 6.27 -11.03 20.44
CA GLY A 95 7.07 -12.13 19.90
C GLY A 95 8.53 -11.76 19.58
N PRO A 96 9.21 -12.53 18.72
CA PRO A 96 10.65 -12.40 18.50
C PRO A 96 10.99 -11.14 17.72
N VAL A 97 12.12 -10.51 18.08
CA VAL A 97 12.57 -9.24 17.48
C VAL A 97 12.85 -9.36 15.98
N SER A 98 13.27 -10.55 15.52
CA SER A 98 13.54 -10.82 14.10
C SER A 98 12.28 -10.98 13.25
N SER A 99 11.16 -11.40 13.84
CA SER A 99 9.91 -11.68 13.13
C SER A 99 8.72 -11.46 14.07
N PRO A 100 8.39 -10.21 14.40
CA PRO A 100 7.34 -9.91 15.37
C PRO A 100 5.94 -10.26 14.83
N TYR A 101 5.04 -10.47 15.78
CA TYR A 101 3.61 -10.63 15.55
C TYR A 101 2.89 -9.37 15.99
N ILE A 102 1.94 -8.92 15.18
CA ILE A 102 1.20 -7.68 15.40
C ILE A 102 -0.25 -8.06 15.67
N SER A 103 -0.78 -7.58 16.79
CA SER A 103 -2.19 -7.68 17.13
C SER A 103 -2.90 -6.41 16.66
N VAL A 104 -3.91 -6.56 15.81
CA VAL A 104 -4.73 -5.45 15.31
C VAL A 104 -6.12 -5.53 15.90
N GLN A 105 -6.54 -4.43 16.54
CA GLN A 105 -7.91 -4.22 16.98
C GLN A 105 -8.74 -3.80 15.77
N VAL A 106 -9.75 -4.58 15.46
CA VAL A 106 -10.66 -4.31 14.34
C VAL A 106 -11.72 -3.31 14.78
N GLU A 107 -11.97 -2.29 13.96
CA GLU A 107 -12.96 -1.24 14.22
C GLU A 107 -13.98 -1.21 13.09
N LYS A 108 -15.24 -1.55 13.41
CA LYS A 108 -16.41 -1.49 12.50
C LYS A 108 -16.10 -1.90 11.05
N SER A 109 -15.53 -3.08 10.86
CA SER A 109 -15.31 -3.64 9.54
C SER A 109 -16.64 -4.17 8.96
N LYS A 110 -17.04 -3.70 7.77
CA LYS A 110 -18.15 -4.29 6.99
C LYS A 110 -17.83 -5.72 6.52
N ILE A 111 -16.55 -6.10 6.61
CA ILE A 111 -15.97 -7.34 6.13
C ILE A 111 -15.89 -8.35 7.28
N LYS A 112 -16.20 -9.61 7.00
CA LYS A 112 -15.98 -10.75 7.90
C LYS A 112 -14.48 -10.95 8.14
N LEU A 113 -14.04 -10.98 9.40
CA LEU A 113 -12.61 -11.06 9.77
C LEU A 113 -11.95 -12.34 9.23
N GLU A 114 -12.72 -13.42 9.13
CA GLU A 114 -12.24 -14.72 8.65
C GLU A 114 -11.77 -14.62 7.19
N ASN A 115 -12.37 -13.73 6.40
CA ASN A 115 -11.98 -13.53 5.00
C ASN A 115 -10.63 -12.83 4.85
N LEU A 116 -10.15 -12.14 5.90
CA LEU A 116 -8.86 -11.48 5.91
C LEU A 116 -7.71 -12.45 6.20
N VAL A 117 -8.01 -13.65 6.71
CA VAL A 117 -7.00 -14.67 7.00
C VAL A 117 -6.27 -15.07 5.73
N GLY A 118 -4.93 -15.06 5.79
CA GLY A 118 -4.08 -15.35 4.65
C GLY A 118 -3.83 -14.18 3.71
N ARG A 119 -4.51 -13.03 3.89
CA ARG A 119 -4.28 -11.82 3.09
C ARG A 119 -3.14 -10.97 3.63
N VAL A 120 -2.64 -10.09 2.78
CA VAL A 120 -1.64 -9.08 3.17
C VAL A 120 -2.36 -7.80 3.56
N VAL A 121 -1.94 -7.22 4.67
CA VAL A 121 -2.46 -5.94 5.16
C VAL A 121 -1.42 -4.83 5.01
N PHE A 122 -1.89 -3.59 4.99
CA PHE A 122 -1.08 -2.42 4.63
C PHE A 122 -1.19 -1.31 5.69
N ILE A 123 -0.19 -0.43 5.72
CA ILE A 123 -0.19 0.81 6.52
C ILE A 123 0.13 2.00 5.63
N LYS A 124 -0.38 3.19 6.00
CA LYS A 124 0.01 4.45 5.34
C LYS A 124 1.32 4.97 5.90
N LEU A 125 2.26 5.32 5.02
CA LEU A 125 3.48 6.00 5.43
C LEU A 125 3.19 7.47 5.76
N LYS A 126 3.55 7.89 6.97
CA LYS A 126 3.62 9.31 7.30
C LYS A 126 4.80 9.91 6.53
N LYS A 127 4.54 10.93 5.70
CA LYS A 127 5.62 11.74 5.12
C LYS A 127 6.47 12.26 6.29
N PHE A 128 7.76 11.96 6.31
CA PHE A 128 8.68 12.57 7.27
C PHE A 128 8.55 14.09 7.11
N LYS A 129 7.93 14.78 8.09
CA LYS A 129 8.02 16.24 8.17
C LYS A 129 9.51 16.52 8.33
N ARG A 130 10.17 17.04 7.28
CA ARG A 130 11.51 17.61 7.39
C ARG A 130 11.46 18.52 8.60
N ARG A 131 12.17 18.17 9.68
CA ARG A 131 12.33 19.05 10.84
C ARG A 131 12.77 20.38 10.27
N ARG A 132 11.90 21.39 10.28
CA ARG A 132 12.33 22.75 10.03
C ARG A 132 13.38 22.97 11.11
N ARG A 133 14.64 23.11 10.70
CA ARG A 133 15.69 23.59 11.59
C ARG A 133 15.23 24.98 12.01
N THR A 134 14.50 25.06 13.13
CA THR A 134 14.26 26.33 13.79
C THR A 134 15.63 26.80 14.21
N HIS A 135 16.18 27.71 13.41
CA HIS A 135 17.37 28.45 13.72
C HIS A 135 17.01 29.27 14.96
N GLY A 136 17.47 28.81 16.12
CA GLY A 136 17.28 29.52 17.38
C GLY A 136 17.89 30.91 17.26
N ARG A 137 17.09 31.92 17.64
CA ARG A 137 17.56 33.26 17.99
C ARG A 137 17.47 33.39 19.49
#